data_AF-A0A9D1Z0R7-F1
#
_entry.id   AF-A0A9D1Z0R7-F1
#
_cell.length_a   1.000
_cell.length_b   1.000
_cell.length_c   1.000
_cell.angle_alpha   90.00
_cell.angle_beta   90.00
_cell.angle_gamma   90.00
#
_symmetry.space_group_name_H-M   'P 1'
#
loop_
_entity.id
_entity.type
_entity.pdbx_description
1 polymer ?
#
loop_
_entity_poly.entity_id
_entity_poly.type
_entity_poly.pdbx_seq_one_letter_code
_entity_poly.pdbx_strand_id
1 'polypeptide(L)'
;MTTRAFQKIYTRIDNITKATVTLRAQGVGNDELATVGGKLAQVVKIMGENVTLQVFAGTEGLSTDSEVIFHGEPPKLRVSDALAGRFFNAYGEPLEGGEIVEGEAREIGGPTVNPFKRIQPSELIATGIAGIDLNNTIVTGQKIPFFADPDQPYNAVMANVALRAKADKIILGGMGLTNDDFLYFKSV
;
A
#
# COMPACT_ATOMS: atom_id res chain seq x y z
N MET A 1 5.44 7.33 24.95
CA MET A 1 4.61 8.15 24.04
C MET A 1 4.92 9.60 24.31
N THR A 2 5.71 10.23 23.46
CA THR A 2 6.05 11.65 23.60
C THR A 2 4.88 12.45 23.04
N THR A 3 4.03 12.97 23.91
CA THR A 3 2.94 13.88 23.54
C THR A 3 3.55 15.10 22.85
N ARG A 4 3.49 15.18 21.51
CA ARG A 4 3.88 16.39 20.79
C ARG A 4 2.84 17.46 21.09
N ALA A 5 3.18 18.36 22.00
CA ALA A 5 2.27 19.36 22.56
C ALA A 5 1.77 20.41 21.56
N PHE A 6 2.32 20.47 20.33
CA PHE A 6 1.85 21.39 19.29
C PHE A 6 2.02 20.77 17.91
N GLN A 7 0.91 20.45 17.24
CA GLN A 7 0.92 20.09 15.83
C GLN A 7 0.81 21.38 15.02
N LYS A 8 1.86 21.70 14.24
CA LYS A 8 1.86 22.90 13.40
C LYS A 8 0.85 22.71 12.26
N ILE A 9 -0.08 23.65 12.14
CA ILE A 9 -1.04 23.72 11.06
C ILE A 9 -0.59 24.81 10.09
N TYR A 10 -0.43 24.46 8.82
CA TYR A 10 -0.12 25.40 7.76
C TYR A 10 -1.40 25.70 6.99
N THR A 11 -1.77 26.96 6.84
CA THR A 11 -3.02 27.37 6.17
C THR A 11 -2.76 28.08 4.85
N ARG A 12 -1.51 28.13 4.39
CA ARG A 12 -1.13 28.83 3.16
C ARG A 12 -0.46 27.86 2.20
N ILE A 13 -1.19 27.53 1.15
CA ILE A 13 -0.71 26.74 0.02
C ILE A 13 -0.30 27.70 -1.10
N ASP A 14 0.90 27.51 -1.64
CA ASP A 14 1.45 28.36 -2.71
C ASP A 14 0.98 27.90 -4.10
N ASN A 15 0.81 26.59 -4.30
CA ASN A 15 0.40 26.05 -5.60
C ASN A 15 -0.38 24.74 -5.45
N ILE A 16 -1.44 24.57 -6.25
CA ILE A 16 -2.26 23.37 -6.33
C ILE A 16 -2.28 22.92 -7.79
N THR A 17 -1.83 21.69 -8.04
CA THR A 17 -1.97 21.02 -9.33
C THR A 17 -3.03 19.92 -9.23
N LYS A 18 -3.25 19.11 -10.27
CA LYS A 18 -4.25 18.02 -10.26
C LYS A 18 -4.04 16.97 -9.16
N ALA A 19 -2.80 16.74 -8.75
CA ALA A 19 -2.47 15.70 -7.77
C ALA A 19 -1.51 16.16 -6.68
N THR A 20 -0.89 17.33 -6.83
CA THR A 20 0.12 17.82 -5.88
C THR A 20 -0.22 19.19 -5.33
N VAL A 21 0.24 19.42 -4.11
CA VAL A 21 0.09 20.64 -3.35
C VAL A 21 1.48 21.09 -2.93
N THR A 22 1.83 22.35 -3.17
CA THR A 22 3.12 22.92 -2.74
C THR A 22 2.89 24.02 -1.72
N LEU A 23 3.63 23.98 -0.62
CA LEU A 23 3.64 25.02 0.40
C LEU A 23 5.03 25.21 0.99
N ARG A 24 5.19 26.26 1.80
CA ARG A 24 6.40 26.48 2.60
C ARG A 24 6.26 25.86 3.98
N ALA A 25 7.16 24.94 4.30
CA ALA A 25 7.23 24.30 5.62
C ALA A 25 8.68 24.01 6.02
N GLN A 26 8.92 23.88 7.32
CA GLN A 26 10.24 23.61 7.90
C GLN A 26 10.14 22.44 8.88
N GLY A 27 11.18 21.61 8.91
CA GLY A 27 11.23 20.43 9.79
C GLY A 27 10.36 19.26 9.32
N VAL A 28 10.09 19.20 8.02
CA VAL A 28 9.34 18.12 7.36
C VAL A 28 10.32 17.08 6.81
N GLY A 29 10.03 15.81 7.02
CA GLY A 29 10.78 14.67 6.50
C GLY A 29 10.33 14.23 5.11
N ASN A 30 11.23 13.57 4.39
CA ASN A 30 10.85 12.90 3.14
C ASN A 30 9.94 11.70 3.44
N ASP A 31 9.00 11.41 2.53
CA ASP A 31 8.01 10.34 2.66
C ASP A 31 7.07 10.48 3.86
N GLU A 32 7.09 11.62 4.54
CA GLU A 32 6.24 11.91 5.69
C GLU A 32 4.77 12.00 5.28
N LEU A 33 3.90 11.42 6.12
CA LEU A 33 2.46 11.53 5.94
C LEU A 33 1.96 12.89 6.41
N ALA A 34 1.00 13.45 5.67
CA ALA A 34 0.32 14.69 6.01
C ALA A 34 -1.19 14.58 5.70
N THR A 35 -1.95 15.52 6.25
CA THR A 35 -3.37 15.71 5.93
C THR A 35 -3.54 17.11 5.34
N VAL A 36 -4.14 17.20 4.15
CA VAL A 36 -4.41 18.44 3.41
C VAL A 36 -5.93 18.57 3.23
N GLY A 37 -6.56 19.54 3.88
CA GLY A 37 -8.01 19.75 3.81
C GLY A 37 -8.81 18.50 4.16
N GLY A 38 -8.34 17.73 5.15
CA GLY A 38 -8.93 16.45 5.56
C GLY A 38 -8.57 15.23 4.68
N LYS A 39 -7.80 15.41 3.59
CA LYS A 39 -7.36 14.32 2.71
C LYS A 39 -5.94 13.87 3.04
N LEU A 40 -5.68 12.57 2.99
CA LEU A 40 -4.32 12.04 3.16
C LEU A 40 -3.41 12.43 2.00
N ALA A 41 -2.19 12.84 2.33
CA ALA A 41 -1.15 13.21 1.40
C ALA A 41 0.22 12.74 1.88
N GLN A 42 1.17 12.62 0.97
CA GLN A 42 2.55 12.25 1.29
C GLN A 42 3.53 13.26 0.71
N VAL A 43 4.58 13.57 1.47
CA VAL A 43 5.68 14.42 1.00
C VAL A 43 6.49 13.69 -0.06
N VAL A 44 6.52 14.24 -1.27
CA VAL A 44 7.24 13.66 -2.43
C VAL A 44 8.47 14.45 -2.83
N LYS A 45 8.58 15.71 -2.40
CA LYS A 45 9.70 16.57 -2.75
C LYS A 45 9.91 17.67 -1.72
N ILE A 46 11.16 17.92 -1.36
CA ILE A 46 11.58 19.03 -0.48
C ILE A 46 12.69 19.79 -1.18
N MET A 47 12.51 21.10 -1.37
CA MET A 47 13.50 22.02 -1.94
C MET A 47 13.64 23.25 -1.04
N GLY A 48 14.62 23.22 -0.14
CA GLY A 48 14.75 24.25 0.89
C GLY A 48 13.50 24.27 1.77
N GLU A 49 12.76 25.36 1.76
CA GLU A 49 11.49 25.49 2.49
C GLU A 49 10.27 25.06 1.67
N ASN A 50 10.42 24.87 0.35
CA ASN A 50 9.30 24.46 -0.51
C ASN A 50 9.11 22.95 -0.41
N VAL A 51 7.94 22.55 0.07
CA VAL A 51 7.53 21.15 0.22
C VAL A 51 6.38 20.87 -0.73
N THR A 52 6.54 19.84 -1.56
CA THR A 52 5.48 19.33 -2.43
C THR A 52 4.94 18.02 -1.86
N LEU A 53 3.63 17.98 -1.70
CA LEU A 53 2.88 16.81 -1.27
C LEU A 53 2.05 16.27 -2.42
N GLN A 54 1.91 14.95 -2.48
CA GLN A 54 0.96 14.27 -3.35
C GLN A 54 -0.28 13.90 -2.56
N VAL A 55 -1.45 14.36 -3.00
CA VAL A 55 -2.74 14.07 -2.35
C VAL A 55 -3.33 12.80 -2.95
N PHE A 56 -3.56 11.78 -2.13
CA PHE A 56 -3.95 10.46 -2.64
C PHE A 56 -5.35 10.45 -3.28
N ALA A 57 -6.29 11.17 -2.68
CA ALA A 57 -7.66 11.32 -3.19
C ALA A 57 -7.80 12.42 -4.26
N GLY A 58 -6.70 13.00 -4.73
CA GLY A 58 -6.71 14.15 -5.63
C GLY A 58 -7.05 15.48 -4.95
N THR A 59 -6.82 16.58 -5.68
CA THR A 59 -6.86 17.94 -5.14
C THR A 59 -8.21 18.65 -5.32
N GLU A 60 -9.23 17.95 -5.80
CA GLU A 60 -10.57 18.52 -5.97
C GLU A 60 -11.14 19.04 -4.64
N GLY A 61 -11.70 20.25 -4.65
CA GLY A 61 -12.24 20.89 -3.45
C GLY A 61 -11.20 21.47 -2.49
N LEU A 62 -9.90 21.38 -2.80
CA LEU A 62 -8.86 22.08 -2.04
C LEU A 62 -8.77 23.54 -2.50
N SER A 63 -8.65 24.44 -1.52
CA SER A 63 -8.37 25.86 -1.71
C SER A 63 -6.96 26.20 -1.24
N THR A 64 -6.45 27.39 -1.61
CA THR A 64 -5.16 27.88 -1.12
C THR A 64 -5.10 28.06 0.40
N ASP A 65 -6.26 28.16 1.03
CA ASP A 65 -6.42 28.38 2.47
C ASP A 65 -6.67 27.07 3.23
N SER A 66 -6.62 25.92 2.53
CA SER A 66 -6.85 24.61 3.15
C SER A 66 -5.75 24.27 4.16
N GLU A 67 -6.17 23.69 5.28
CA GLU A 67 -5.26 23.30 6.35
C GLU A 67 -4.37 22.14 5.93
N VAL A 68 -3.07 22.26 6.21
CA VAL A 68 -2.05 21.24 5.99
C VAL A 68 -1.42 20.89 7.32
N ILE A 69 -1.50 19.62 7.68
CA ILE A 69 -1.06 19.07 8.95
C ILE A 69 -0.05 17.96 8.68
N PHE A 70 1.16 18.12 9.18
CA PHE A 70 2.24 17.14 9.07
C PHE A 70 2.22 16.19 10.28
N HIS A 71 2.32 14.88 10.06
CA HIS A 71 2.24 13.86 11.14
C HIS A 71 3.61 13.53 11.76
N GLY A 72 4.71 13.86 11.08
CA GLY A 72 6.07 13.61 11.54
C GLY A 72 6.52 12.16 11.41
N GLU A 73 5.72 11.31 10.77
CA GLU A 73 5.98 9.89 10.60
C GLU A 73 5.60 9.42 9.19
N PRO A 74 6.30 8.41 8.65
CA PRO A 74 5.93 7.81 7.37
C PRO A 74 4.62 7.01 7.50
N PRO A 75 3.98 6.66 6.37
CA PRO A 75 2.82 5.78 6.34
C PRO A 75 3.08 4.45 7.07
N LYS A 76 2.20 4.14 8.03
CA LYS A 76 2.23 2.91 8.82
C LYS A 76 0.96 2.11 8.61
N LEU A 77 1.10 0.80 8.58
CA LEU A 77 -0.01 -0.14 8.61
C LEU A 77 0.00 -0.87 9.96
N ARG A 78 -1.18 -1.07 10.55
CA ARG A 78 -1.32 -1.92 11.74
C ARG A 78 -1.35 -3.37 11.31
N VAL A 79 -0.40 -4.16 11.80
CA VAL A 79 -0.27 -5.57 11.46
C VAL A 79 -0.59 -6.45 12.67
N SER A 80 -1.47 -7.42 12.48
CA SER A 80 -1.76 -8.49 13.44
C SER A 80 -2.36 -9.69 12.72
N ASP A 81 -2.49 -10.82 13.42
CA ASP A 81 -3.15 -12.01 12.88
C ASP A 81 -4.63 -11.78 12.57
N ALA A 82 -5.25 -10.73 13.12
CA ALA A 82 -6.61 -10.33 12.81
C ALA A 82 -6.78 -9.78 11.39
N LEU A 83 -5.70 -9.61 10.62
CA LEU A 83 -5.77 -9.32 9.18
C LEU A 83 -6.26 -10.52 8.35
N ALA A 84 -6.06 -11.75 8.84
CA ALA A 84 -6.42 -12.94 8.10
C ALA A 84 -7.95 -13.05 7.92
N GLY A 85 -8.39 -13.37 6.70
CA GLY A 85 -9.81 -13.57 6.38
C GLY A 85 -10.63 -12.28 6.25
N ARG A 86 -9.99 -11.11 6.25
CA ARG A 86 -10.65 -9.80 6.11
C ARG A 86 -10.18 -9.07 4.86
N PHE A 87 -11.03 -8.18 4.35
CA PHE A 87 -10.76 -7.34 3.18
C PHE A 87 -10.52 -5.89 3.61
N PHE A 88 -9.45 -5.29 3.10
CA PHE A 88 -9.03 -3.93 3.45
C PHE A 88 -8.87 -3.07 2.19
N ASN A 89 -9.06 -1.76 2.36
CA ASN A 89 -8.70 -0.78 1.33
C ASN A 89 -7.19 -0.48 1.37
N ALA A 90 -6.73 0.35 0.43
CA ALA A 90 -5.31 0.74 0.34
C ALA A 90 -4.76 1.48 1.58
N TYR A 91 -5.63 2.01 2.44
CA TYR A 91 -5.28 2.69 3.68
C TYR A 91 -5.32 1.77 4.91
N GLY A 92 -5.64 0.48 4.74
CA GLY A 92 -5.74 -0.49 5.83
C GLY A 92 -7.07 -0.45 6.58
N GLU A 93 -8.08 0.23 6.05
CA GLU A 93 -9.41 0.27 6.66
C GLU A 93 -10.26 -0.91 6.15
N PRO A 94 -11.05 -1.56 7.01
CA PRO A 94 -11.84 -2.73 6.62
C PRO A 94 -12.98 -2.32 5.67
N LEU A 95 -13.14 -3.05 4.55
CA LEU A 95 -14.15 -2.75 3.53
C LEU A 95 -15.57 -3.11 3.95
N GLU A 96 -15.75 -4.12 4.81
CA GLU A 96 -17.07 -4.68 5.13
C GLU A 96 -17.77 -4.05 6.34
N GLY A 97 -17.20 -2.98 6.90
CA GLY A 97 -17.63 -2.49 8.21
C GLY A 97 -17.20 -3.47 9.31
N GLY A 98 -16.32 -3.03 10.18
CA GLY A 98 -15.79 -3.87 11.24
C GLY A 98 -14.76 -3.11 12.05
N GLU A 99 -14.31 -3.72 13.15
CA GLU A 99 -13.36 -3.06 14.04
C GLU A 99 -12.02 -2.82 13.34
N ILE A 100 -11.45 -1.65 13.58
CA ILE A 100 -10.11 -1.31 13.11
C ILE A 100 -9.15 -2.35 13.69
N VAL A 101 -8.24 -2.85 12.87
CA VAL A 101 -7.27 -3.84 13.30
C VAL A 101 -6.34 -3.22 14.35
N GLU A 102 -6.40 -3.74 15.56
CA GLU A 102 -5.38 -3.49 16.58
C GLU A 102 -4.16 -4.37 16.31
N GLY A 103 -2.97 -3.80 16.46
CA GLY A 103 -1.74 -4.48 16.10
C GLY A 103 -0.51 -3.59 16.21
N GLU A 104 0.63 -4.15 15.84
CA GLU A 104 1.89 -3.43 15.78
C GLU A 104 1.87 -2.45 14.59
N ALA A 105 2.20 -1.19 14.84
CA ALA A 105 2.34 -0.21 13.76
C ALA A 105 3.65 -0.46 13.02
N ARG A 106 3.57 -0.89 11.75
CA ARG A 106 4.73 -1.19 10.91
C ARG A 106 4.80 -0.25 9.71
N GLU A 107 5.97 0.31 9.48
CA GLU A 107 6.23 1.19 8.34
C GLU A 107 6.20 0.39 7.03
N ILE A 108 5.54 0.95 6.01
CA ILE A 108 5.37 0.27 4.71
C ILE A 108 6.70 0.24 3.92
N GLY A 109 7.54 1.27 4.05
CA GLY A 109 8.83 1.42 3.38
C GLY A 109 10.00 0.70 4.07
N GLY A 110 9.80 -0.56 4.46
CA GLY A 110 10.78 -1.32 5.26
C GLY A 110 12.18 -1.44 4.64
N PRO A 111 13.21 -1.69 5.46
CA PRO A 111 14.60 -1.75 5.00
C PRO A 111 14.84 -2.94 4.07
N THR A 112 15.72 -2.74 3.09
CA THR A 112 16.16 -3.82 2.18
C THR A 112 16.86 -4.94 2.93
N VAL A 113 16.56 -6.18 2.56
CA VAL A 113 17.20 -7.37 3.13
C VAL A 113 18.66 -7.48 2.69
N ASN A 114 19.58 -7.59 3.66
CA ASN A 114 21.02 -7.75 3.43
C ASN A 114 21.31 -8.99 2.56
N PRO A 115 21.99 -8.85 1.40
CA PRO A 115 22.32 -9.96 0.51
C PRO A 115 23.02 -11.15 1.16
N PHE A 116 23.94 -10.91 2.11
CA PHE A 116 24.70 -11.98 2.78
C PHE A 116 23.82 -12.82 3.73
N LYS A 117 22.71 -12.26 4.22
CA LYS A 117 21.76 -12.96 5.09
C LYS A 117 20.63 -13.66 4.32
N ARG A 118 20.65 -13.61 2.98
CA ARG A 118 19.60 -14.24 2.17
C ARG A 118 19.81 -15.75 2.15
N ILE A 119 18.71 -16.48 2.33
CA ILE A 119 18.67 -17.93 2.20
C ILE A 119 18.25 -18.24 0.76
N GLN A 120 18.89 -19.24 0.15
CA GLN A 120 18.53 -19.65 -1.20
C GLN A 120 17.15 -20.34 -1.20
N PRO A 121 16.22 -19.92 -2.07
CA PRO A 121 15.01 -20.66 -2.37
C PRO A 121 15.27 -22.14 -2.66
N SER A 122 14.59 -23.04 -1.98
CA SER A 122 14.78 -24.50 -2.19
C SER A 122 13.51 -25.33 -2.09
N GLU A 123 12.43 -24.81 -1.51
CA GLU A 123 11.17 -25.53 -1.39
C GLU A 123 10.27 -25.27 -2.60
N LEU A 124 9.69 -26.35 -3.14
CA LEU A 124 8.81 -26.29 -4.31
C LEU A 124 7.40 -25.87 -3.90
N ILE A 125 6.81 -24.95 -4.64
CA ILE A 125 5.39 -24.57 -4.52
C ILE A 125 4.63 -25.23 -5.66
N ALA A 126 3.86 -26.27 -5.34
CA ALA A 126 3.03 -26.95 -6.32
C ALA A 126 1.80 -26.08 -6.63
N THR A 127 1.66 -25.67 -7.90
CA THR A 127 0.55 -24.84 -8.36
C THR A 127 -0.63 -25.68 -8.86
N GLY A 128 -0.37 -26.94 -9.23
CA GLY A 128 -1.35 -27.84 -9.85
C GLY A 128 -1.63 -27.51 -11.31
N ILE A 129 -0.83 -26.64 -11.93
CA ILE A 129 -0.88 -26.34 -13.37
C ILE A 129 0.34 -27.00 -13.99
N ALA A 130 0.13 -28.07 -14.78
CA ALA A 130 1.22 -28.85 -15.36
C ALA A 130 2.23 -28.00 -16.15
N GLY A 131 1.74 -26.99 -16.88
CA GLY A 131 2.59 -26.07 -17.62
C GLY A 131 3.55 -25.26 -16.73
N ILE A 132 3.13 -24.91 -15.51
CA ILE A 132 3.98 -24.22 -14.52
C ILE A 132 4.86 -25.25 -13.83
N ASP A 133 4.26 -26.29 -13.25
CA ASP A 133 4.98 -27.23 -12.38
C ASP A 133 6.07 -28.03 -13.11
N LEU A 134 5.89 -28.35 -14.41
CA LEU A 134 6.84 -29.14 -15.20
C LEU A 134 7.87 -28.29 -15.96
N ASN A 135 7.47 -27.12 -16.47
CA ASN A 135 8.35 -26.32 -17.33
C ASN A 135 8.99 -25.13 -16.61
N ASN A 136 8.25 -24.50 -15.68
CA ASN A 136 8.66 -23.27 -14.99
C ASN A 136 8.33 -23.37 -13.50
N THR A 137 8.86 -24.40 -12.84
CA THR A 137 8.57 -24.71 -11.45
C THR A 137 8.87 -23.52 -10.55
N ILE A 138 7.94 -23.21 -9.63
CA ILE A 138 8.04 -22.10 -8.69
C ILE A 138 8.61 -22.60 -7.38
N VAL A 139 9.56 -21.85 -6.81
CA VAL A 139 10.13 -22.12 -5.48
C VAL A 139 9.89 -20.98 -4.49
N THR A 140 9.90 -21.30 -3.19
CA THR A 140 9.67 -20.34 -2.10
C THR A 140 10.65 -19.17 -2.13
N GLY A 141 10.16 -17.94 -2.06
CA GLY A 141 10.99 -16.73 -2.05
C GLY A 141 11.38 -16.22 -3.44
N GLN A 142 10.94 -16.89 -4.51
CA GLN A 142 11.08 -16.39 -5.87
C GLN A 142 10.07 -15.27 -6.17
N LYS A 143 10.44 -14.38 -7.10
CA LYS A 143 9.55 -13.34 -7.65
C LYS A 143 9.34 -13.64 -9.13
N ILE A 144 8.19 -14.25 -9.48
CA ILE A 144 7.82 -14.57 -10.86
C ILE A 144 6.60 -13.73 -11.26
N PRO A 145 6.68 -12.94 -12.33
CA PRO A 145 5.52 -12.26 -12.90
C PRO A 145 4.68 -13.21 -13.76
N PHE A 146 3.35 -13.01 -13.76
CA PHE A 146 2.44 -13.57 -14.76
C PHE A 146 2.14 -12.50 -15.82
N PHE A 147 2.36 -12.84 -17.09
CA PHE A 147 2.01 -11.98 -18.21
C PHE A 147 0.81 -12.56 -18.93
N ALA A 148 -0.18 -11.72 -19.20
CA ALA A 148 -1.41 -12.09 -19.89
C ALA A 148 -1.94 -10.89 -20.68
N ASP A 149 -2.64 -11.18 -21.77
CA ASP A 149 -3.40 -10.17 -22.50
C ASP A 149 -4.71 -9.84 -21.76
N PRO A 150 -5.32 -8.65 -21.97
CA PRO A 150 -6.51 -8.22 -21.22
C PRO A 150 -7.73 -9.14 -21.34
N ASP A 151 -7.84 -9.90 -22.41
CA ASP A 151 -8.94 -10.82 -22.73
C ASP A 151 -8.72 -12.25 -22.19
N GLN A 152 -7.54 -12.53 -21.63
CA GLN A 152 -7.23 -13.84 -21.09
C GLN A 152 -7.76 -14.02 -19.66
N PRO A 153 -8.07 -15.25 -19.22
CA PRO A 153 -8.63 -15.51 -17.89
C PRO A 153 -7.56 -15.49 -16.78
N TYR A 154 -6.76 -14.42 -16.70
CA TYR A 154 -5.64 -14.31 -15.76
C TYR A 154 -6.10 -14.34 -14.30
N ASN A 155 -7.24 -13.72 -13.97
CA ASN A 155 -7.80 -13.76 -12.62
C ASN A 155 -8.16 -15.19 -12.17
N ALA A 156 -8.71 -16.01 -13.08
CA ALA A 156 -9.05 -17.39 -12.79
C ALA A 156 -7.80 -18.27 -12.60
N VAL A 157 -6.76 -18.05 -13.40
CA VAL A 157 -5.48 -18.74 -13.23
C VAL A 157 -4.85 -18.36 -11.87
N MET A 158 -4.80 -17.08 -11.54
CA MET A 158 -4.26 -16.59 -10.26
C MET A 158 -5.02 -17.13 -9.05
N ALA A 159 -6.37 -17.16 -9.11
CA ALA A 159 -7.19 -17.75 -8.06
C ALA A 159 -6.91 -19.25 -7.89
N ASN A 160 -6.79 -20.00 -9.00
CA ASN A 160 -6.44 -21.42 -8.95
C ASN A 160 -5.06 -21.67 -8.33
N VAL A 161 -4.07 -20.85 -8.70
CA VAL A 161 -2.72 -20.92 -8.11
C VAL A 161 -2.80 -20.65 -6.61
N ALA A 162 -3.52 -19.60 -6.19
CA ALA A 162 -3.70 -19.28 -4.78
C ALA A 162 -4.38 -20.42 -4.00
N LEU A 163 -5.50 -20.96 -4.50
CA LEU A 163 -6.24 -22.03 -3.84
C LEU A 163 -5.47 -23.35 -3.73
N ARG A 164 -4.55 -23.63 -4.68
CA ARG A 164 -3.76 -24.87 -4.71
C ARG A 164 -2.40 -24.75 -4.06
N ALA A 165 -1.89 -23.52 -3.91
CA ALA A 165 -0.60 -23.27 -3.29
C ALA A 165 -0.64 -23.74 -1.82
N LYS A 166 0.28 -24.65 -1.48
CA LYS A 166 0.52 -25.04 -0.09
C LYS A 166 1.31 -23.93 0.61
N ALA A 167 0.61 -22.98 1.21
CA ALA A 167 1.20 -21.85 1.93
C ALA A 167 0.47 -21.63 3.26
N ASP A 168 1.19 -21.09 4.26
CA ASP A 168 0.60 -20.78 5.57
C ASP A 168 -0.40 -19.63 5.49
N LYS A 169 -0.09 -18.61 4.69
CA LYS A 169 -0.90 -17.41 4.48
C LYS A 169 -0.77 -16.96 3.03
N ILE A 170 -1.89 -16.56 2.44
CA ILE A 170 -1.96 -15.99 1.09
C ILE A 170 -2.41 -14.54 1.24
N ILE A 171 -1.66 -13.62 0.62
CA ILE A 171 -1.98 -12.19 0.61
C ILE A 171 -2.34 -11.83 -0.83
N LEU A 172 -3.60 -11.44 -1.04
CA LEU A 172 -4.07 -10.92 -2.33
C LEU A 172 -4.06 -9.39 -2.28
N GLY A 173 -3.36 -8.78 -3.24
CA GLY A 173 -3.32 -7.33 -3.42
C GLY A 173 -3.84 -6.96 -4.80
N GLY A 174 -4.97 -6.25 -4.85
CA GLY A 174 -5.57 -5.75 -6.09
C GLY A 174 -5.40 -4.24 -6.22
N MET A 175 -4.92 -3.77 -7.37
CA MET A 175 -4.86 -2.35 -7.70
C MET A 175 -5.67 -2.08 -8.96
N GLY A 176 -6.66 -1.19 -8.86
CA GLY A 176 -7.52 -0.85 -10.01
C GLY A 176 -8.41 -1.99 -10.51
N LEU A 177 -8.73 -2.97 -9.66
CA LEU A 177 -9.67 -4.04 -10.00
C LEU A 177 -11.08 -3.48 -10.22
N THR A 178 -11.80 -4.07 -11.18
CA THR A 178 -13.23 -3.82 -11.33
C THR A 178 -13.99 -4.42 -10.13
N ASN A 179 -15.22 -3.94 -9.89
CA ASN A 179 -16.04 -4.51 -8.80
C ASN A 179 -16.34 -6.00 -9.05
N ASP A 180 -16.57 -6.38 -10.30
CA ASP A 180 -16.83 -7.76 -10.69
C ASP A 180 -15.64 -8.68 -10.39
N ASP A 181 -14.41 -8.25 -10.70
CA ASP A 181 -13.19 -8.99 -10.36
C ASP A 181 -12.98 -9.09 -8.84
N PHE A 182 -13.26 -8.01 -8.11
CA PHE A 182 -13.21 -8.03 -6.65
C PHE A 182 -14.20 -9.05 -6.06
N LEU A 183 -15.44 -9.06 -6.54
CA LEU A 183 -16.46 -10.03 -6.12
C LEU A 183 -16.07 -11.47 -6.49
N TYR A 184 -15.43 -11.65 -7.65
CA TYR A 184 -14.88 -12.94 -8.06
C TYR A 184 -13.88 -13.45 -7.01
N PHE A 185 -12.83 -12.68 -6.67
CA PHE A 185 -11.84 -13.10 -5.67
C PHE A 185 -12.40 -13.24 -4.25
N LYS A 186 -13.49 -12.54 -3.94
CA LYS A 186 -14.18 -12.68 -2.65
C LYS A 186 -15.00 -13.97 -2.53
N SER A 187 -15.50 -14.49 -3.66
CA SER A 187 -16.41 -15.63 -3.69
C SER A 187 -15.73 -16.98 -3.95
N VAL A 188 -14.51 -16.95 -4.47
CA VAL A 188 -13.71 -18.12 -4.86
C VAL A 188 -12.90 -18.68 -3.69
#